data_AF-A0A1S1NMF1-F1
#
_entry.id   AF-A0A1S1NMF1-F1
#
_cell.length_a   1.000
_cell.length_b   1.000
_cell.length_c   1.000
_cell.angle_alpha   90.00
_cell.angle_beta   90.00
_cell.angle_gamma   90.00
#
_symmetry.space_group_name_H-M   'P 1'
#
loop_
_entity.id
_entity.type
_entity.pdbx_description
1 polymer ?
#
loop_
_entity_poly.entity_id
_entity_poly.type
_entity_poly.pdbx_seq_one_letter_code
_entity_poly.pdbx_strand_id
1 'polypeptide(L)'
;MVPDAAARPVIAADAAQAKLFDELLQAEIVELEELARAAEARRSSRRETGAAVAAELRQRIAEAHRLRAALRARFPVNRGS
;
A
#
# COMPACT_ATOMS: atom_id res chain seq x y z
N MET A 1 12.78 -8.75 37.68
CA MET A 1 12.56 -8.36 36.28
C MET A 1 11.07 -8.10 36.11
N VAL A 2 10.66 -6.83 36.20
CA VAL A 2 9.25 -6.42 36.12
C VAL A 2 8.88 -6.34 34.64
N PRO A 3 7.76 -6.92 34.18
CA PRO A 3 7.40 -6.87 32.77
C PRO A 3 7.08 -5.42 32.37
N ASP A 4 7.58 -5.05 31.21
CA ASP A 4 7.45 -3.74 30.60
C ASP A 4 5.98 -3.45 30.21
N ALA A 5 5.21 -2.95 31.18
CA ALA A 5 3.84 -2.51 30.97
C ALA A 5 3.75 -1.24 30.10
N ALA A 6 4.86 -0.54 29.88
CA ALA A 6 4.94 0.67 29.05
C ALA A 6 5.22 0.36 27.56
N ALA A 7 5.87 -0.76 27.25
CA ALA A 7 6.12 -1.22 25.89
C ALA A 7 4.85 -1.76 25.24
N ARG A 8 3.95 -2.39 26.00
CA ARG A 8 2.65 -2.89 25.50
C ARG A 8 1.76 -1.81 24.83
N PRO A 9 1.53 -0.63 25.43
CA PRO A 9 0.72 0.41 24.80
C PRO A 9 1.38 1.04 23.57
N VAL A 10 2.71 1.17 23.54
CA VAL A 10 3.44 1.65 22.35
C VAL A 10 3.29 0.66 21.19
N ILE A 11 3.45 -0.64 21.44
CA ILE A 11 3.28 -1.69 20.43
C ILE A 11 1.83 -1.76 19.90
N ALA A 12 0.83 -1.53 20.76
CA ALA A 12 -0.57 -1.49 20.35
C ALA A 12 -0.92 -0.25 19.52
N ALA A 13 -0.37 0.91 19.86
CA ALA A 13 -0.53 2.14 19.09
C ALA A 13 0.13 2.03 17.70
N ASP A 14 1.34 1.47 17.64
CA ASP A 14 2.05 1.20 16.40
C ASP A 14 1.27 0.23 15.50
N ALA A 15 0.68 -0.82 16.08
CA ALA A 15 -0.15 -1.77 15.34
C ALA A 15 -1.45 -1.12 14.80
N ALA A 16 -2.07 -0.24 15.58
CA ALA A 16 -3.25 0.51 15.13
C ALA A 16 -2.93 1.48 14.00
N GLN A 17 -1.80 2.20 14.10
CA GLN A 17 -1.33 3.08 13.01
C GLN A 17 -0.96 2.28 11.76
N ALA A 18 -0.27 1.15 11.89
CA ALA A 18 0.07 0.28 10.77
C ALA A 18 -1.18 -0.22 10.02
N LYS A 19 -2.26 -0.54 10.75
CA LYS A 19 -3.54 -0.92 10.15
C LYS A 19 -4.16 0.23 9.36
N LEU A 20 -4.18 1.44 9.92
CA LEU A 20 -4.67 2.63 9.24
C LEU A 20 -3.87 2.92 7.95
N PHE A 21 -2.54 2.78 8.00
CA PHE A 21 -1.69 2.91 6.82
C PHE A 21 -1.95 1.81 5.77
N ASP A 22 -2.22 0.56 6.17
CA ASP A 22 -2.58 -0.51 5.21
C ASP A 22 -3.91 -0.20 4.51
N GLU A 23 -4.90 0.34 5.24
CA GLU A 23 -6.20 0.75 4.67
C GLU A 23 -6.05 1.91 3.68
N LEU A 24 -5.26 2.93 4.02
CA LEU A 24 -4.96 4.05 3.13
C LEU A 24 -4.21 3.60 1.87
N LEU A 25 -3.19 2.75 2.01
CA LEU A 25 -2.45 2.21 0.88
C LEU A 25 -3.34 1.35 -0.02
N GLN A 26 -4.27 0.59 0.55
CA GLN A 26 -5.21 -0.21 -0.24
C GLN A 26 -6.15 0.68 -1.05
N ALA A 27 -6.63 1.80 -0.48
CA ALA A 27 -7.46 2.77 -1.20
C ALA A 27 -6.69 3.44 -2.36
N GLU A 28 -5.45 3.89 -2.11
CA GLU A 28 -4.58 4.47 -3.14
C GLU A 28 -4.32 3.48 -4.29
N ILE A 29 -4.10 2.21 -3.98
CA ILE A 29 -3.90 1.17 -5.01
C ILE A 29 -5.15 1.04 -5.90
N VAL A 30 -6.34 1.01 -5.30
CA VAL A 30 -7.60 0.92 -6.06
C VAL A 30 -7.75 2.12 -7.00
N GLU A 31 -7.46 3.34 -6.51
CA GLU A 31 -7.54 4.55 -7.33
C GLU A 31 -6.53 4.54 -8.49
N LEU A 32 -5.29 4.13 -8.22
CA LEU A 32 -4.25 4.03 -9.27
C LEU A 32 -4.58 2.97 -10.32
N GLU A 33 -5.20 1.85 -9.93
CA GLU A 33 -5.67 0.83 -10.86
C GLU A 33 -6.79 1.34 -11.77
N GLU A 34 -7.74 2.10 -11.23
CA GLU A 34 -8.81 2.73 -12.01
C GLU A 34 -8.24 3.76 -13.00
N LEU A 35 -7.30 4.60 -12.56
CA LEU A 35 -6.62 5.56 -13.41
C LEU A 35 -5.81 4.87 -14.52
N ALA A 36 -5.13 3.77 -14.21
CA ALA A 36 -4.39 2.99 -15.20
C ALA A 36 -5.32 2.40 -16.26
N ARG A 37 -6.45 1.81 -15.84
CA ARG A 37 -7.47 1.29 -16.77
C ARG A 37 -8.05 2.40 -17.65
N ALA A 38 -8.34 3.56 -17.07
CA ALA A 38 -8.84 4.71 -17.82
C ALA A 38 -7.80 5.24 -18.83
N ALA A 39 -6.52 5.31 -18.45
CA ALA A 39 -5.43 5.70 -19.34
C ALA A 39 -5.23 4.69 -20.49
N GLU A 40 -5.36 3.39 -20.20
CA GLU A 40 -5.30 2.32 -21.20
C GLU A 40 -6.49 2.36 -22.16
N ALA A 41 -7.71 2.61 -21.67
CA ALA A 41 -8.88 2.81 -22.51
C ALA A 41 -8.69 4.02 -23.45
N ARG A 42 -8.08 5.10 -22.96
CA ARG A 42 -7.74 6.30 -23.76
C ARG A 42 -6.64 6.07 -24.79
N ARG A 43 -5.80 5.01 -24.68
CA ARG A 43 -4.78 4.65 -25.70
C ARG A 43 -5.37 4.41 -27.09
N SER A 44 -6.65 4.05 -27.18
CA SER A 44 -7.37 3.95 -28.46
C SER A 44 -7.40 5.28 -29.24
N SER A 45 -7.21 6.43 -28.56
CA SER A 45 -7.29 7.77 -29.14
C SER A 45 -5.95 8.51 -29.32
N ARG A 46 -4.92 8.27 -28.48
CA ARG A 46 -3.55 8.86 -28.58
C ARG A 46 -2.51 7.89 -28.01
N ARG A 47 -1.82 7.14 -28.88
CA ARG A 47 -1.07 5.91 -28.53
C ARG A 47 0.19 6.11 -27.69
N GLU A 48 0.91 7.22 -27.81
CA GLU A 48 2.23 7.37 -27.17
C GLU A 48 2.15 7.89 -25.73
N THR A 49 1.35 8.92 -25.46
CA THR A 49 1.22 9.50 -24.11
C THR A 49 0.55 8.52 -23.12
N GLY A 50 -0.46 7.76 -23.58
CA GLY A 50 -1.10 6.74 -22.74
C GLY A 50 -0.20 5.54 -22.45
N ALA A 51 0.89 5.35 -23.20
CA ALA A 51 1.84 4.28 -22.93
C ALA A 51 2.78 4.62 -21.77
N ALA A 52 3.35 5.83 -21.79
CA ALA A 52 4.23 6.34 -20.75
C ALA A 52 3.51 6.45 -19.40
N VAL A 53 2.31 7.04 -19.38
CA VAL A 53 1.50 7.20 -18.14
C VAL A 53 1.17 5.83 -17.52
N ALA A 54 0.80 4.85 -18.33
CA ALA A 54 0.48 3.52 -17.84
C ALA A 54 1.72 2.73 -17.35
N ALA A 55 2.93 3.07 -17.81
CA ALA A 55 4.17 2.50 -17.31
C ALA A 55 4.55 3.12 -15.95
N GLU A 56 4.40 4.44 -15.82
CA GLU A 56 4.63 5.15 -14.56
C GLU A 56 3.70 4.67 -13.44
N LEU A 57 2.40 4.52 -13.73
CA LEU A 57 1.43 4.00 -12.75
C LEU A 57 1.78 2.58 -12.31
N ARG A 58 2.22 1.71 -13.24
CA ARG A 58 2.68 0.35 -12.90
C ARG A 58 3.89 0.35 -11.98
N GLN A 59 4.83 1.27 -12.17
CA GLN A 59 5.99 1.40 -11.27
C GLN A 59 5.57 1.84 -9.87
N ARG A 60 4.62 2.79 -9.78
CA ARG A 60 4.06 3.23 -8.48
C ARG A 60 3.33 2.09 -7.76
N ILE A 61 2.56 1.28 -8.48
CA ILE A 61 1.89 0.09 -7.92
C ILE A 61 2.92 -0.93 -7.39
N ALA A 62 3.97 -1.21 -8.16
CA ALA A 62 5.03 -2.12 -7.72
C ALA A 62 5.72 -1.62 -6.44
N GLU A 63 5.95 -0.31 -6.34
CA GLU A 63 6.54 0.29 -5.14
C GLU A 63 5.60 0.21 -3.93
N ALA A 64 4.31 0.51 -4.12
CA ALA A 64 3.31 0.38 -3.06
C ALA A 64 3.24 -1.07 -2.54
N HIS A 65 3.30 -2.06 -3.42
CA HIS A 65 3.38 -3.47 -3.02
C HIS A 65 4.64 -3.79 -2.22
N ARG A 66 5.81 -3.27 -2.61
CA ARG A 66 7.05 -3.46 -1.85
C ARG A 66 6.98 -2.85 -0.45
N LEU A 67 6.49 -1.62 -0.34
CA LEU A 67 6.30 -0.96 0.94
C LEU A 67 5.32 -1.71 1.85
N ARG A 68 4.21 -2.20 1.29
CA ARG A 68 3.24 -3.01 2.01
C ARG A 68 3.82 -4.34 2.49
N ALA A 69 4.63 -5.00 1.66
CA ALA A 69 5.33 -6.23 2.04
C ALA A 69 6.33 -5.98 3.18
N ALA A 70 7.10 -4.89 3.10
CA ALA A 70 8.03 -4.49 4.16
C ALA A 70 7.32 -4.15 5.48
N LEU A 71 6.18 -3.46 5.41
CA LEU A 71 5.35 -3.14 6.57
C LEU A 71 4.83 -4.41 7.24
N ARG A 72 4.30 -5.36 6.46
CA ARG A 72 3.81 -6.66 6.97
C ARG A 72 4.91 -7.56 7.52
N ALA A 73 6.10 -7.53 6.92
CA ALA A 73 7.25 -8.26 7.44
C ALA A 73 7.72 -7.70 8.79
N ARG A 74 7.65 -6.38 8.96
CA ARG A 74 8.03 -5.70 10.21
C ARG A 74 6.96 -5.80 11.30
N PHE A 75 5.70 -5.78 10.92
CA PHE A 75 4.54 -5.89 11.81
C PHE A 75 3.67 -7.06 11.36
N PRO A 76 4.12 -8.31 11.58
CA PRO A 76 3.29 -9.46 11.28
C PRO A 76 2.03 -9.33 12.12
N VAL A 77 0.88 -9.24 11.47
CA VAL A 77 -0.42 -9.33 12.14
C VAL A 77 -0.42 -10.69 12.80
N ASN A 78 -0.15 -10.73 14.10
CA ASN A 78 -0.30 -11.94 14.88
C ASN A 78 -1.79 -12.26 14.84
N ARG A 79 -2.20 -13.15 13.92
CA ARG A 79 -3.45 -13.88 14.04
C ARG A 79 -3.27 -14.87 15.19
N GLY A 80 -3.21 -14.32 16.40
CA GLY A 80 -3.38 -15.07 17.63
C GLY A 80 -4.85 -15.43 17.76
N SER A 81 -5.08 -16.72 17.97
CA SER A 81 -6.34 -17.45 18.20
C SER A 81 -7.40 -16.73 19.03
#